data_AF-A0A2I4FSB0-F1
#
_entry.id   AF-A0A2I4FSB0-F1
#
_cell.length_a   1.000
_cell.length_b   1.000
_cell.length_c   1.000
_cell.angle_alpha   90.00
_cell.angle_beta   90.00
_cell.angle_gamma   90.00
#
_symmetry.space_group_name_H-M   'P 1'
#
loop_
_entity.id
_entity.type
_entity.pdbx_description
1 polymer ?
#
loop_
_entity_poly.entity_id
_entity_poly.type
_entity_poly.pdbx_seq_one_letter_code
_entity_poly.pdbx_strand_id
1 'polypeptide(L)'
;MAIIPCGSTWVAQWGIHPQCTLRYYMANRTLTSRYCTMNKINYLSAPSSSLFSRDSFHLLSYPCASQTSHTRRGGRFTVRAEADFYSVLGVSRNSSKPEIKSAYRKLARSYHPDVNKEPGAEQKFKEISNAYEVLSDDEKRSLYDKYGEAGLKGAGMGMGDFSNPFDLFESLFEGMGGMGGMGGRASRNRAVDGQDEYYSLVLNFKDAVFGVEKEIEISRLESCGTCNGSGAKPGTTPSKCSTCGGQGQVISSARTPLGVFQQVMTCSSCGGTGETSTPCNTCSGDGRVRRSKRISLKVPAGVDSGSRLRVRNEGNAGRRGGSPGDLFVIIEVMPDPVLKRDDTNILYTCKVSYIDAILGTTIKVPTVDGMVDLKIPSGTQPSTTLVMAKKGVPFLNKSNKRGDQLVRVQVEIPKRLNAEERKLIEELADLSKGKTANSRR
;
A
#
# COMPACT_ATOMS: atom_id res chain seq x y z
N MET A 1 0.79 28.89 26.52
CA MET A 1 0.54 30.20 27.13
C MET A 1 0.76 30.06 28.63
N ALA A 2 1.89 30.55 29.12
CA ALA A 2 2.05 30.88 30.52
C ALA A 2 1.75 32.38 30.65
N ILE A 3 0.86 32.74 31.57
CA ILE A 3 0.43 34.11 31.82
C ILE A 3 1.32 34.66 32.92
N ILE A 4 2.05 35.73 32.62
CA ILE A 4 2.65 36.64 33.60
C ILE A 4 2.22 38.05 33.19
N PRO A 5 1.51 38.81 34.03
CA PRO A 5 1.05 40.14 33.72
C PRO A 5 2.10 41.16 34.17
N CYS A 6 2.50 42.06 33.28
CA CYS A 6 3.09 43.32 33.69
C CYS A 6 2.84 44.42 32.66
N GLY A 7 2.10 45.44 33.10
CA GLY A 7 2.45 46.84 32.81
C GLY A 7 2.13 47.37 31.42
N SER A 8 1.04 48.13 31.38
CA SER A 8 0.66 49.14 30.39
C SER A 8 1.83 49.93 29.78
N THR A 9 2.06 49.76 28.48
CA THR A 9 2.31 50.83 27.49
C THR A 9 2.56 50.19 26.12
N TRP A 10 1.78 50.61 25.13
CA TRP A 10 1.93 50.19 23.75
C TRP A 10 2.85 51.17 23.04
N VAL A 11 4.00 50.67 22.55
CA VAL A 11 4.81 51.37 21.54
C VAL A 11 4.93 50.43 20.34
N ALA A 12 4.39 50.86 19.21
CA ALA A 12 4.52 50.16 17.94
C ALA A 12 5.95 50.35 17.41
N GLN A 13 6.74 49.30 17.40
CA GLN A 13 8.01 49.27 16.69
C GLN A 13 7.94 48.25 15.56
N TRP A 14 7.92 48.78 14.34
CA TRP A 14 8.00 48.00 13.11
C TRP A 14 9.40 47.40 12.99
N GLY A 15 9.52 46.13 13.40
CA GLY A 15 10.73 45.32 13.27
C GLY A 15 10.74 44.59 11.93
N ILE A 16 11.67 45.02 11.09
CA ILE A 16 12.07 44.46 9.80
C ILE A 16 12.28 42.94 9.92
N HIS A 17 11.59 42.17 9.07
CA HIS A 17 11.81 40.73 8.89
C HIS A 17 13.18 40.48 8.22
N PRO A 18 14.12 39.75 8.84
CA PRO A 18 15.24 39.20 8.09
C PRO A 18 14.77 37.96 7.33
N GLN A 19 14.95 37.97 6.01
CA GLN A 19 14.82 36.79 5.17
C GLN A 19 15.96 35.82 5.49
N CYS A 20 15.67 34.80 6.31
CA CYS A 20 16.54 33.63 6.41
C CYS A 20 16.37 32.78 5.14
N THR A 21 17.35 32.91 4.24
CA THR A 21 17.54 32.00 3.09
C THR A 21 17.84 30.59 3.61
N LEU A 22 16.86 29.70 3.52
CA LEU A 22 17.07 28.27 3.74
C LEU A 22 17.83 27.69 2.52
N ARG A 23 19.10 27.34 2.73
CA ARG A 23 19.86 26.47 1.83
C ARG A 23 19.19 25.09 1.82
N TYR A 24 18.44 24.79 0.78
CA TYR A 24 18.00 23.43 0.47
C TYR A 24 19.20 22.59 0.04
N TYR A 25 19.61 21.65 0.90
CA TYR A 25 20.47 20.53 0.51
C TYR A 25 19.63 19.56 -0.34
N MET A 26 19.79 19.65 -1.66
CA MET A 26 19.24 18.69 -2.62
C MET A 26 20.12 17.43 -2.62
N ALA A 27 19.63 16.35 -2.01
CA ALA A 27 20.24 15.03 -2.14
C ALA A 27 19.69 14.33 -3.39
N ASN A 28 20.43 14.42 -4.50
CA ASN A 28 20.18 13.65 -5.71
C ASN A 28 20.43 12.15 -5.45
N ARG A 29 19.38 11.33 -5.50
CA ARG A 29 19.49 9.86 -5.64
C ARG A 29 19.19 9.47 -7.09
N THR A 30 20.24 9.45 -7.91
CA THR A 30 20.25 8.77 -9.20
C THR A 30 20.80 7.35 -9.00
N LEU A 31 19.94 6.34 -9.19
CA LEU A 31 20.31 4.94 -9.34
C LEU A 31 20.67 4.70 -10.80
N THR A 32 21.96 4.58 -11.10
CA THR A 32 22.44 4.10 -12.39
C THR A 32 23.01 2.70 -12.26
N SER A 33 22.39 1.82 -13.05
CA SER A 33 22.79 0.47 -13.42
C SER A 33 24.28 0.39 -13.80
N ARG A 34 24.97 -0.62 -13.27
CA ARG A 34 26.35 -0.97 -13.63
C ARG A 34 26.34 -1.91 -14.83
N TYR A 35 26.74 -1.39 -15.99
CA TYR A 35 27.32 -2.20 -17.06
C TYR A 35 28.63 -1.53 -17.48
N CYS A 36 29.76 -2.18 -17.18
CA CYS A 36 31.04 -1.89 -17.79
C CYS A 36 31.54 -3.14 -18.53
N THR A 37 31.69 -2.98 -19.83
CA THR A 37 32.56 -3.70 -20.77
C THR A 37 34.03 -3.58 -20.30
N MET A 38 34.97 -4.50 -20.50
CA MET A 38 35.57 -5.05 -21.74
C MET A 38 36.64 -6.09 -21.29
N ASN A 39 36.84 -7.21 -21.99
CA ASN A 39 38.13 -7.54 -22.64
C ASN A 39 38.13 -8.88 -23.40
N LYS A 40 38.72 -8.83 -24.59
CA LYS A 40 39.17 -9.94 -25.45
C LYS A 40 40.45 -10.59 -24.87
N ILE A 41 40.70 -11.87 -25.16
CA ILE A 41 41.89 -12.43 -25.87
C ILE A 41 42.05 -13.96 -25.63
N ASN A 42 42.09 -14.68 -26.76
CA ASN A 42 42.82 -15.89 -27.19
C ASN A 42 42.82 -17.25 -26.44
N TYR A 43 42.39 -18.25 -27.23
CA TYR A 43 42.92 -19.60 -27.50
C TYR A 43 44.11 -20.15 -26.69
N LEU A 44 44.03 -21.43 -26.30
CA LEU A 44 44.89 -22.53 -26.79
C LEU A 44 44.51 -23.92 -26.22
N SER A 45 44.64 -24.93 -27.09
CA SER A 45 45.00 -26.36 -26.86
C SER A 45 44.13 -27.34 -26.03
N ALA A 46 43.66 -28.39 -26.72
CA ALA A 46 43.37 -29.75 -26.23
C ALA A 46 44.71 -30.53 -25.99
N PRO A 47 44.78 -31.87 -25.77
CA PRO A 47 43.76 -32.94 -25.61
C PRO A 47 44.13 -34.00 -24.51
N SER A 48 43.54 -35.21 -24.62
CA SER A 48 43.95 -36.54 -24.10
C SER A 48 43.17 -37.04 -22.86
N SER A 49 42.17 -37.93 -23.03
CA SER A 49 42.24 -39.42 -23.13
C SER A 49 42.35 -40.07 -21.74
N SER A 50 41.72 -41.17 -21.34
CA SER A 50 40.77 -42.13 -21.90
C SER A 50 40.68 -43.28 -20.85
N LEU A 51 39.63 -44.09 -20.92
CA LEU A 51 39.58 -45.54 -20.62
C LEU A 51 38.85 -46.07 -19.36
N PHE A 52 38.06 -47.12 -19.68
CA PHE A 52 37.43 -48.19 -18.89
C PHE A 52 36.13 -47.85 -18.14
N SER A 53 34.92 -48.17 -18.66
CA SER A 53 34.30 -49.49 -19.00
C SER A 53 33.89 -50.26 -17.74
N ARG A 54 32.60 -50.44 -17.42
CA ARG A 54 31.71 -51.57 -17.76
C ARG A 54 30.44 -51.37 -16.89
N ASP A 55 29.22 -51.81 -17.19
CA ASP A 55 28.76 -52.80 -18.14
C ASP A 55 27.22 -52.61 -18.33
N SER A 56 26.74 -52.96 -19.54
CA SER A 56 25.55 -53.82 -19.77
C SER A 56 24.14 -53.34 -19.35
N PHE A 57 23.06 -53.45 -20.14
CA PHE A 57 22.79 -54.15 -21.39
C PHE A 57 21.39 -53.79 -21.95
N HIS A 58 21.30 -53.85 -23.28
CA HIS A 58 20.18 -54.38 -24.09
C HIS A 58 18.89 -53.53 -24.28
N LEU A 59 18.27 -53.38 -25.46
CA LEU A 59 18.49 -53.79 -26.86
C LEU A 59 17.59 -52.88 -27.72
N LEU A 60 18.10 -52.50 -28.91
CA LEU A 60 17.52 -52.64 -30.26
C LEU A 60 16.05 -52.20 -30.51
N SER A 61 15.67 -51.56 -31.62
CA SER A 61 16.29 -51.52 -32.94
C SER A 61 15.57 -50.50 -33.84
N TYR A 62 16.41 -49.76 -34.59
CA TYR A 62 16.32 -49.27 -35.97
C TYR A 62 15.42 -50.07 -36.95
N PRO A 63 14.94 -49.49 -38.09
CA PRO A 63 15.78 -49.03 -39.23
C PRO A 63 15.37 -47.62 -39.77
N CYS A 64 16.27 -46.76 -40.27
CA CYS A 64 17.11 -46.84 -41.49
C CYS A 64 16.24 -47.07 -42.74
N ALA A 65 16.31 -46.36 -43.87
CA ALA A 65 17.46 -45.82 -44.60
C ALA A 65 16.90 -44.77 -45.61
N SER A 66 17.56 -43.63 -45.85
CA SER A 66 18.60 -43.37 -46.87
C SER A 66 18.07 -42.82 -48.21
N GLN A 67 18.71 -41.72 -48.65
CA GLN A 67 19.03 -41.37 -50.06
C GLN A 67 17.83 -41.03 -50.97
N THR A 68 17.82 -40.06 -51.88
CA THR A 68 18.85 -39.28 -52.58
C THR A 68 18.19 -38.04 -53.20
N SER A 69 19.04 -37.12 -53.65
CA SER A 69 18.75 -35.88 -54.38
C SER A 69 17.89 -36.04 -55.64
N HIS A 70 16.89 -35.15 -55.80
CA HIS A 70 16.40 -34.72 -57.10
C HIS A 70 16.34 -33.19 -57.20
N THR A 71 16.94 -32.70 -58.28
CA THR A 71 16.99 -31.31 -58.73
C THR A 71 15.66 -30.84 -59.33
N ARG A 72 15.25 -29.62 -58.93
CA ARG A 72 14.39 -28.61 -59.58
C ARG A 72 13.09 -29.06 -60.27
N ARG A 73 11.96 -28.52 -59.77
CA ARG A 73 10.88 -27.94 -60.60
C ARG A 73 9.93 -27.09 -59.74
N GLY A 74 9.71 -25.84 -60.16
CA GLY A 74 8.52 -25.02 -59.86
C GLY A 74 8.28 -24.64 -58.39
N GLY A 75 8.74 -23.46 -57.98
CA GLY A 75 8.21 -22.81 -56.79
C GLY A 75 6.71 -22.57 -56.95
N ARG A 76 5.89 -23.34 -56.23
CA ARG A 76 4.56 -22.88 -55.84
C ARG A 76 4.80 -21.90 -54.69
N PHE A 77 4.51 -20.62 -54.93
CA PHE A 77 4.22 -19.69 -53.86
C PHE A 77 2.96 -20.22 -53.15
N THR A 78 3.14 -21.03 -52.12
CA THR A 78 2.08 -21.25 -51.15
C THR A 78 2.03 -19.99 -50.31
N VAL A 79 1.16 -19.06 -50.71
CA VAL A 79 0.77 -17.96 -49.81
C VAL A 79 0.19 -18.64 -48.58
N ARG A 80 0.90 -18.56 -47.44
CA ARG A 80 0.27 -18.85 -46.15
C ARG A 80 -0.77 -17.76 -45.96
N ALA A 81 -2.04 -18.09 -46.18
CA ALA A 81 -3.13 -17.29 -45.67
C ALA A 81 -2.90 -17.17 -44.15
N GLU A 82 -2.87 -15.95 -43.62
CA GLU A 82 -2.92 -15.71 -42.18
C GLU A 82 -4.09 -16.52 -41.59
N ALA A 83 -3.89 -17.13 -40.42
CA ALA A 83 -4.79 -18.14 -39.89
C ALA A 83 -6.19 -17.57 -39.64
N ASP A 84 -7.23 -18.20 -40.23
CA ASP A 84 -8.62 -17.82 -40.02
C ASP A 84 -8.97 -17.82 -38.53
N PHE A 85 -9.68 -16.81 -38.01
CA PHE A 85 -10.05 -16.72 -36.58
C PHE A 85 -10.88 -17.91 -36.10
N TYR A 86 -11.70 -18.49 -36.98
CA TYR A 86 -12.42 -19.73 -36.69
C TYR A 86 -11.47 -20.93 -36.53
N SER A 87 -10.39 -20.99 -37.32
CA SER A 87 -9.37 -22.04 -37.23
C SER A 87 -8.51 -21.90 -35.97
N VAL A 88 -8.21 -20.67 -35.54
CA VAL A 88 -7.48 -20.36 -34.30
C VAL A 88 -8.27 -20.82 -33.07
N LEU A 89 -9.59 -20.60 -33.05
CA LEU A 89 -10.47 -21.08 -31.99
C LEU A 89 -10.89 -22.56 -32.13
N GLY A 90 -10.57 -23.21 -33.25
CA GLY A 90 -10.93 -24.60 -33.53
C GLY A 90 -12.44 -24.82 -33.69
N VAL A 91 -13.17 -23.82 -34.19
CA VAL A 91 -14.64 -23.85 -34.35
C VAL A 91 -15.03 -23.73 -35.83
N SER A 92 -16.24 -24.16 -36.16
CA SER A 92 -16.76 -24.01 -37.53
C SER A 92 -17.21 -22.57 -37.79
N ARG A 93 -17.21 -22.14 -39.06
CA ARG A 93 -17.73 -20.80 -39.44
C ARG A 93 -19.21 -20.60 -39.07
N ASN A 94 -19.99 -21.68 -39.02
CA ASN A 94 -21.40 -21.67 -38.64
C ASN A 94 -21.62 -21.83 -37.12
N SER A 95 -20.58 -21.81 -36.30
CA SER A 95 -20.71 -22.03 -34.86
C SER A 95 -21.48 -20.93 -34.16
N SER A 96 -22.28 -21.33 -33.18
CA SER A 96 -23.09 -20.43 -32.37
C SER A 96 -22.21 -19.65 -31.38
N LYS A 97 -22.64 -18.44 -30.96
CA LYS A 97 -21.91 -17.66 -29.94
C LYS A 97 -21.56 -18.43 -28.65
N PRO A 98 -22.45 -19.27 -28.07
CA PRO A 98 -22.08 -20.03 -26.88
C PRO A 98 -20.99 -21.07 -27.15
N GLU A 99 -20.93 -21.65 -28.35
CA GLU A 99 -19.86 -22.56 -28.76
C GLU A 99 -18.51 -21.84 -28.89
N ILE A 100 -18.50 -20.67 -29.52
CA ILE A 100 -17.30 -19.82 -29.66
C ILE A 100 -16.76 -19.42 -28.28
N LYS A 101 -17.67 -19.00 -27.37
CA LYS A 101 -17.33 -18.67 -25.98
C LYS A 101 -16.81 -19.87 -25.19
N SER A 102 -17.37 -21.06 -25.43
CA SER A 102 -16.92 -22.31 -24.80
C SER A 102 -15.53 -22.73 -25.28
N ALA A 103 -15.27 -22.63 -26.58
CA ALA A 103 -13.97 -22.94 -27.19
C ALA A 103 -12.88 -21.98 -26.69
N TYR A 104 -13.16 -20.67 -26.66
CA TYR A 104 -12.26 -19.67 -26.08
C TYR A 104 -11.91 -19.99 -24.61
N ARG A 105 -12.91 -20.29 -23.77
CA ARG A 105 -12.66 -20.63 -22.35
C ARG A 105 -11.83 -21.90 -22.16
N LYS A 106 -11.91 -22.86 -23.07
CA LYS A 106 -11.07 -24.06 -23.04
C LYS A 106 -9.62 -23.71 -23.39
N LEU A 107 -9.41 -23.02 -24.50
CA LEU A 107 -8.08 -22.64 -24.99
C LEU A 107 -7.38 -21.62 -24.07
N ALA A 108 -8.11 -20.62 -23.55
CA ALA A 108 -7.57 -19.61 -22.65
C ALA A 108 -7.05 -20.20 -21.33
N ARG A 109 -7.65 -21.29 -20.82
CA ARG A 109 -7.14 -22.00 -19.63
C ARG A 109 -5.90 -22.85 -19.94
N SER A 110 -5.82 -23.40 -21.15
CA SER A 110 -4.68 -24.22 -21.60
C SER A 110 -3.44 -23.40 -21.94
N TYR A 111 -3.62 -22.16 -22.40
CA TYR A 111 -2.54 -21.25 -22.80
C TYR A 111 -2.38 -20.04 -21.87
N HIS A 112 -2.94 -20.08 -20.67
CA HIS A 112 -2.76 -19.01 -19.68
C HIS A 112 -1.29 -18.93 -19.25
N PRO A 113 -0.68 -17.73 -19.15
CA PRO A 113 0.75 -17.57 -18.82
C PRO A 113 1.13 -18.17 -17.44
N ASP A 114 0.19 -18.19 -16.50
CA ASP A 114 0.42 -18.78 -15.18
C ASP A 114 0.38 -20.32 -15.19
N VAL A 115 -0.33 -20.92 -16.14
CA VAL A 115 -0.59 -22.37 -16.19
C VAL A 115 0.36 -23.07 -17.17
N ASN A 116 0.73 -22.40 -18.26
CA ASN A 116 1.60 -22.94 -19.30
C ASN A 116 2.79 -22.00 -19.56
N LYS A 117 4.01 -22.49 -19.27
CA LYS A 117 5.28 -21.75 -19.36
C LYS A 117 6.13 -22.13 -20.58
N GLU A 118 5.55 -22.78 -21.59
CA GLU A 118 6.26 -23.12 -22.82
C GLU A 118 6.58 -21.88 -23.68
N PRO A 119 7.74 -21.83 -24.35
CA PRO A 119 8.09 -20.73 -25.26
C PRO A 119 7.13 -20.73 -26.46
N GLY A 120 6.24 -19.74 -26.52
CA GLY A 120 5.22 -19.58 -27.58
C GLY A 120 3.76 -19.71 -27.12
N ALA A 121 3.52 -20.09 -25.85
CA ALA A 121 2.15 -20.12 -25.29
C ALA A 121 1.52 -18.71 -25.25
N GLU A 122 2.32 -17.68 -24.96
CA GLU A 122 1.87 -16.28 -24.94
C GLU A 122 1.42 -15.78 -26.32
N GLN A 123 2.12 -16.17 -27.39
CA GLN A 123 1.77 -15.78 -28.76
C GLN A 123 0.44 -16.41 -29.19
N LYS A 124 0.25 -17.70 -28.90
CA LYS A 124 -1.01 -18.40 -29.15
C LYS A 124 -2.16 -17.82 -28.33
N PHE A 125 -1.91 -17.45 -27.08
CA PHE A 125 -2.90 -16.81 -26.24
C PHE A 125 -3.36 -15.46 -26.84
N LYS A 126 -2.43 -14.64 -27.33
CA LYS A 126 -2.74 -13.39 -28.04
C LYS A 126 -3.59 -13.62 -29.28
N GLU A 127 -3.26 -14.62 -30.09
CA GLU A 127 -4.05 -15.00 -31.29
C GLU A 127 -5.47 -15.46 -30.92
N ILE A 128 -5.60 -16.29 -29.88
CA ILE A 128 -6.89 -16.79 -29.37
C ILE A 128 -7.78 -15.64 -28.83
N SER A 129 -7.18 -14.69 -28.11
CA SER A 129 -7.89 -13.52 -27.59
C SER A 129 -8.38 -12.60 -28.71
N ASN A 130 -7.54 -12.33 -29.71
CA ASN A 130 -7.91 -11.53 -30.88
C ASN A 130 -9.06 -12.19 -31.68
N ALA A 131 -8.95 -13.49 -31.92
CA ALA A 131 -10.00 -14.26 -32.60
C ALA A 131 -11.34 -14.20 -31.85
N TYR A 132 -11.31 -14.28 -30.51
CA TYR A 132 -12.53 -14.18 -29.71
C TYR A 132 -13.14 -12.77 -29.73
N GLU A 133 -12.33 -11.71 -29.71
CA GLU A 133 -12.82 -10.33 -29.76
C GLU A 133 -13.64 -10.08 -31.03
N VAL A 134 -13.11 -10.49 -32.18
CA VAL A 134 -13.77 -10.34 -33.48
C VAL A 134 -15.02 -11.21 -33.59
N LEU A 135 -14.95 -12.48 -33.14
CA LEU A 135 -16.05 -13.44 -33.31
C LEU A 135 -17.14 -13.36 -32.22
N SER A 136 -16.88 -12.65 -31.12
CA SER A 136 -17.84 -12.47 -30.02
C SER A 136 -18.91 -11.42 -30.30
N ASP A 137 -18.57 -10.41 -31.11
CA ASP A 137 -19.44 -9.29 -31.50
C ASP A 137 -20.08 -9.57 -32.87
N ASP A 138 -21.40 -9.35 -33.00
CA ASP A 138 -22.13 -9.62 -34.25
C ASP A 138 -21.69 -8.72 -35.40
N GLU A 139 -21.39 -7.45 -35.10
CA GLU A 139 -21.02 -6.46 -36.10
C GLU A 139 -19.62 -6.78 -36.63
N LYS A 140 -18.65 -7.01 -35.73
CA LYS A 140 -17.27 -7.39 -36.10
C LYS A 140 -17.21 -8.74 -36.81
N ARG A 141 -17.98 -9.73 -36.35
CA ARG A 141 -18.09 -11.04 -37.00
C ARG A 141 -18.65 -10.91 -38.41
N SER A 142 -19.73 -10.12 -38.60
CA SER A 142 -20.32 -9.93 -39.91
C SER A 142 -19.40 -9.22 -40.90
N LEU A 143 -18.57 -8.28 -40.42
CA LEU A 143 -17.56 -7.60 -41.23
C LEU A 143 -16.42 -8.54 -41.62
N TYR A 144 -15.94 -9.34 -40.68
CA TYR A 144 -14.93 -10.36 -40.93
C TYR A 144 -15.42 -11.44 -41.91
N ASP A 145 -16.66 -11.90 -41.76
CA ASP A 145 -17.26 -12.91 -42.65
C ASP A 145 -17.44 -12.38 -44.08
N LYS A 146 -17.65 -11.06 -44.26
CA LYS A 146 -17.85 -10.42 -45.58
C LYS A 146 -16.55 -10.02 -46.27
N TYR A 147 -15.57 -9.52 -45.51
CA TYR A 147 -14.39 -8.85 -46.06
C TYR A 147 -13.05 -9.42 -45.55
N GLY A 148 -13.08 -10.45 -44.71
CA GLY A 148 -11.89 -11.02 -44.07
C GLY A 148 -11.22 -10.03 -43.11
N GLU A 149 -9.97 -10.30 -42.76
CA GLU A 149 -9.20 -9.44 -41.85
C GLU A 149 -8.97 -8.02 -42.41
N ALA A 150 -8.95 -7.87 -43.74
CA ALA A 150 -8.82 -6.58 -44.42
C ALA A 150 -10.00 -5.63 -44.13
N GLY A 151 -11.21 -6.17 -43.89
CA GLY A 151 -12.39 -5.39 -43.50
C GLY A 151 -12.32 -4.81 -42.08
N LEU A 152 -11.57 -5.48 -41.19
CA LEU A 152 -11.35 -5.01 -39.82
C LEU A 152 -10.32 -3.88 -39.76
N LYS A 153 -9.32 -3.89 -40.66
CA LYS A 153 -8.29 -2.85 -40.77
C LYS A 153 -8.78 -1.56 -41.45
N GLY A 154 -9.86 -1.63 -42.24
CA GLY A 154 -10.43 -0.50 -42.99
C GLY A 154 -11.47 0.36 -42.26
N ALA A 155 -11.98 -0.10 -41.11
CA ALA A 155 -12.98 0.62 -40.32
C ALA A 155 -12.31 1.56 -39.29
N GLY A 156 -11.67 2.63 -39.78
CA GLY A 156 -11.48 3.90 -39.05
C GLY A 156 -11.10 3.84 -37.56
N MET A 157 -10.09 3.06 -37.18
CA MET A 157 -9.48 3.12 -35.84
C MET A 157 -7.97 3.30 -36.02
N GLY A 158 -7.44 4.42 -35.53
CA GLY A 158 -6.07 4.88 -35.76
C GLY A 158 -5.01 3.84 -35.38
N MET A 159 -4.02 3.73 -36.26
CA MET A 159 -2.85 2.87 -36.13
C MET A 159 -2.02 3.28 -34.91
N GLY A 160 -2.04 2.43 -33.88
CA GLY A 160 -1.14 2.47 -32.73
C GLY A 160 -0.53 1.08 -32.55
N ASP A 161 0.78 1.06 -32.33
CA ASP A 161 1.63 -0.12 -32.19
C ASP A 161 1.07 -1.15 -31.17
N PHE A 162 0.79 -2.37 -31.65
CA PHE A 162 0.07 -3.45 -30.94
C PHE A 162 0.99 -4.35 -30.09
N SER A 163 1.99 -3.77 -29.41
CA SER A 163 3.00 -4.58 -28.72
C SER A 163 2.60 -5.02 -27.29
N ASN A 164 1.63 -4.37 -26.62
CA ASN A 164 1.29 -4.66 -25.22
C ASN A 164 -0.24 -4.71 -24.95
N PRO A 165 -0.84 -5.92 -24.82
CA PRO A 165 -2.28 -6.10 -24.57
C PRO A 165 -2.78 -5.69 -23.17
N PHE A 166 -1.90 -5.44 -22.20
CA PHE A 166 -2.31 -5.00 -20.87
C PHE A 166 -2.63 -3.49 -20.81
N ASP A 167 -1.92 -2.66 -21.59
CA ASP A 167 -2.16 -1.21 -21.66
C ASP A 167 -3.38 -0.85 -22.53
N LEU A 168 -3.77 -1.72 -23.47
CA LEU A 168 -4.97 -1.52 -24.27
C LEU A 168 -6.26 -1.82 -23.47
N PHE A 169 -6.21 -2.72 -22.49
CA PHE A 169 -7.37 -2.98 -21.62
C PHE A 169 -7.63 -1.81 -20.67
N GLU A 170 -6.60 -1.15 -20.13
CA GLU A 170 -6.78 0.08 -19.35
C GLU A 170 -7.18 1.26 -20.23
N SER A 171 -6.51 1.51 -21.36
CA SER A 171 -6.83 2.68 -22.21
C SER A 171 -8.13 2.58 -23.02
N LEU A 172 -8.58 1.38 -23.40
CA LEU A 172 -9.86 1.17 -24.09
C LEU A 172 -11.04 1.09 -23.11
N PHE A 173 -10.85 0.59 -21.89
CA PHE A 173 -11.89 0.62 -20.86
C PHE A 173 -12.01 2.00 -20.19
N GLU A 174 -10.91 2.78 -20.14
CA GLU A 174 -10.91 4.17 -19.67
C GLU A 174 -11.21 5.19 -20.80
N GLY A 175 -11.00 4.84 -22.07
CA GLY A 175 -11.19 5.74 -23.23
C GLY A 175 -12.32 5.39 -24.21
N MET A 176 -12.88 4.17 -24.19
CA MET A 176 -13.96 3.71 -25.08
C MET A 176 -15.10 3.01 -24.31
N GLY A 177 -15.20 3.23 -23.00
CA GLY A 177 -16.45 3.08 -22.24
C GLY A 177 -17.42 4.26 -22.42
N GLY A 178 -17.07 5.23 -23.27
CA GLY A 178 -17.77 6.53 -23.42
C GLY A 178 -18.74 6.66 -24.60
N MET A 179 -18.94 5.63 -25.44
CA MET A 179 -19.77 5.75 -26.66
C MET A 179 -20.81 4.62 -26.78
N GLY A 180 -21.51 4.38 -25.67
CA GLY A 180 -22.59 3.39 -25.55
C GLY A 180 -23.34 3.49 -24.22
N GLY A 181 -22.77 4.21 -23.24
CA GLY A 181 -23.50 4.71 -22.11
C GLY A 181 -24.39 5.87 -22.54
N MET A 182 -25.69 5.60 -22.67
CA MET A 182 -26.75 6.53 -22.35
C MET A 182 -26.26 7.48 -21.25
N GLY A 183 -25.80 8.67 -21.64
CA GLY A 183 -25.29 9.72 -20.76
C GLY A 183 -26.46 10.30 -19.99
N GLY A 184 -27.03 9.51 -19.09
CA GLY A 184 -27.80 9.97 -17.97
C GLY A 184 -26.88 10.86 -17.16
N ARG A 185 -26.83 12.13 -17.57
CA ARG A 185 -26.29 13.27 -16.84
C ARG A 185 -26.97 13.26 -15.48
N ALA A 186 -26.41 12.49 -14.56
CA ALA A 186 -26.90 12.41 -13.20
C ALA A 186 -26.78 13.83 -12.65
N SER A 187 -27.94 14.41 -12.33
CA SER A 187 -28.03 15.68 -11.62
C SER A 187 -27.01 15.67 -10.48
N ARG A 188 -26.17 16.72 -10.38
CA ARG A 188 -25.24 16.94 -9.24
C ARG A 188 -26.00 17.22 -7.93
N ASN A 189 -27.31 16.98 -7.91
CA ASN A 189 -28.15 17.00 -6.73
C ASN A 189 -28.18 15.67 -5.94
N ARG A 190 -27.26 14.75 -6.20
CA ARG A 190 -27.15 13.50 -5.46
C ARG A 190 -26.52 13.75 -4.07
N ALA A 191 -26.95 12.96 -3.10
CA ALA A 191 -26.29 12.84 -1.80
C ALA A 191 -24.79 12.59 -2.01
N VAL A 192 -23.96 13.40 -1.35
CA VAL A 192 -22.49 13.26 -1.39
C VAL A 192 -22.04 12.86 -0.01
N ASP A 193 -21.33 11.74 0.08
CA ASP A 193 -20.86 11.23 1.36
C ASP A 193 -19.89 12.19 2.04
N GLY A 194 -19.83 12.07 3.35
CA GLY A 194 -18.97 12.83 4.22
C GLY A 194 -17.50 12.50 4.00
N GLN A 195 -16.64 13.48 4.25
CA GLN A 195 -15.19 13.25 4.24
C GLN A 195 -14.77 12.63 5.57
N ASP A 196 -13.83 11.70 5.50
CA ASP A 196 -13.21 11.13 6.69
C ASP A 196 -12.39 12.18 7.44
N GLU A 197 -12.35 12.06 8.76
CA GLU A 197 -11.59 12.95 9.65
C GLU A 197 -10.41 12.17 10.25
N TYR A 198 -9.27 12.84 10.46
CA TYR A 198 -8.08 12.23 11.05
C TYR A 198 -7.73 12.92 12.37
N TYR A 199 -7.43 12.12 13.39
CA TYR A 199 -7.04 12.63 14.71
C TYR A 199 -5.78 11.90 15.20
N SER A 200 -4.73 12.63 15.57
CA SER A 200 -3.54 12.04 16.19
C SER A 200 -3.73 11.97 17.71
N LEU A 201 -3.77 10.75 18.25
CA LEU A 201 -3.87 10.48 19.67
C LEU A 201 -2.49 10.09 20.22
N VAL A 202 -1.91 10.97 21.02
CA VAL A 202 -0.65 10.70 21.71
C VAL A 202 -0.92 9.93 23.00
N LEU A 203 -0.28 8.78 23.14
CA LEU A 203 -0.37 7.90 24.31
C LEU A 203 1.01 7.71 24.95
N ASN A 204 1.02 7.53 26.28
CA ASN A 204 2.20 7.07 26.98
C ASN A 204 2.44 5.58 26.69
N PHE A 205 3.70 5.14 26.80
CA PHE A 205 4.05 3.73 26.62
C PHE A 205 3.19 2.78 27.49
N LYS A 206 2.99 3.12 28.77
CA LYS A 206 2.17 2.31 29.68
C LYS A 206 0.69 2.23 29.25
N ASP A 207 0.10 3.36 28.85
CA ASP A 207 -1.29 3.42 28.34
C ASP A 207 -1.45 2.52 27.10
N ALA A 208 -0.46 2.52 26.21
CA ALA A 208 -0.47 1.69 25.00
C ALA A 208 -0.39 0.19 25.33
N VAL A 209 0.35 -0.19 26.37
CA VAL A 209 0.47 -1.60 26.80
C VAL A 209 -0.82 -2.11 27.47
N PHE A 210 -1.42 -1.33 28.37
CA PHE A 210 -2.63 -1.76 29.09
C PHE A 210 -3.93 -1.53 28.32
N GLY A 211 -3.93 -0.60 27.36
CA GLY A 211 -5.16 -0.07 26.79
C GLY A 211 -5.80 0.94 27.73
N VAL A 212 -6.51 1.91 27.15
CA VAL A 212 -7.12 3.00 27.92
C VAL A 212 -8.40 3.46 27.23
N GLU A 213 -9.38 3.85 28.03
CA GLU A 213 -10.56 4.56 27.55
C GLU A 213 -10.27 6.06 27.69
N LYS A 214 -10.20 6.78 26.55
CA LYS A 214 -9.93 8.23 26.52
C LYS A 214 -11.07 8.95 25.82
N GLU A 215 -11.48 10.07 26.37
CA GLU A 215 -12.37 11.00 25.70
C GLU A 215 -11.55 11.99 24.87
N ILE A 216 -11.89 12.12 23.58
CA ILE A 216 -11.29 13.13 22.71
C ILE A 216 -12.35 14.14 22.30
N GLU A 217 -11.95 15.40 22.15
CA GLU A 217 -12.80 16.45 21.59
C GLU A 217 -12.37 16.71 20.15
N ILE A 218 -13.29 16.48 19.21
CA ILE A 218 -13.06 16.75 17.79
C ILE A 218 -14.02 17.82 17.28
N SER A 219 -13.53 18.67 16.38
CA SER A 219 -14.34 19.69 15.69
C SER A 219 -14.63 19.23 14.28
N ARG A 220 -15.89 18.84 14.01
CA ARG A 220 -16.32 18.29 12.73
C ARG A 220 -17.56 18.99 12.19
N LEU A 221 -17.85 18.78 10.91
CA LEU A 221 -19.11 19.19 10.31
C LEU A 221 -20.21 18.19 10.67
N GLU A 222 -21.25 18.64 11.34
CA GLU A 222 -22.44 17.85 11.63
C GLU A 222 -23.62 18.30 10.76
N SER A 223 -24.59 17.41 10.53
CA SER A 223 -25.83 17.77 9.83
C SER A 223 -26.53 18.89 10.58
N CYS A 224 -26.92 19.93 9.85
CA CYS A 224 -27.59 21.08 10.45
C CYS A 224 -28.95 20.66 11.01
N GLY A 225 -29.14 20.75 12.33
CA GLY A 225 -30.38 20.30 12.98
C GLY A 225 -31.63 21.08 12.60
N THR A 226 -31.50 22.32 12.09
CA THR A 226 -32.68 23.08 11.62
C THR A 226 -33.19 22.57 10.29
N CYS A 227 -32.32 22.24 9.33
CA CYS A 227 -32.73 21.79 7.98
C CYS A 227 -32.50 20.29 7.73
N ASN A 228 -32.01 19.54 8.72
CA ASN A 228 -31.63 18.12 8.63
C ASN A 228 -30.78 17.77 7.40
N GLY A 229 -29.81 18.63 7.05
CA GLY A 229 -28.93 18.38 5.90
C GLY A 229 -29.46 18.81 4.53
N SER A 230 -30.70 19.30 4.42
CA SER A 230 -31.29 19.74 3.13
C SER A 230 -30.72 21.08 2.62
N GLY A 231 -30.20 21.93 3.50
CA GLY A 231 -29.74 23.28 3.16
C GLY A 231 -30.87 24.30 2.92
N ALA A 232 -32.12 23.85 2.80
CA ALA A 232 -33.28 24.71 2.62
C ALA A 232 -33.89 25.14 3.96
N LYS A 233 -34.59 26.29 3.96
CA LYS A 233 -35.36 26.73 5.12
C LYS A 233 -36.47 25.70 5.43
N PRO A 234 -36.67 25.31 6.70
CA PRO A 234 -37.72 24.37 7.08
C PRO A 234 -39.10 24.84 6.60
N GLY A 235 -39.86 23.93 6.01
CA GLY A 235 -41.18 24.22 5.44
C GLY A 235 -41.17 24.81 4.02
N THR A 236 -40.00 25.03 3.42
CA THR A 236 -39.90 25.42 2.00
C THR A 236 -39.55 24.21 1.14
N THR A 237 -40.16 24.10 -0.04
CA THR A 237 -39.85 23.06 -1.02
C THR A 237 -38.88 23.62 -2.07
N PRO A 238 -37.85 22.85 -2.49
CA PRO A 238 -36.98 23.26 -3.58
C PRO A 238 -37.77 23.38 -4.89
N SER A 239 -37.60 24.51 -5.58
CA SER A 239 -38.18 24.73 -6.91
C SER A 239 -37.13 24.49 -8.00
N LYS A 240 -37.56 24.11 -9.20
CA LYS A 240 -36.62 23.95 -10.34
C LYS A 240 -35.99 25.31 -10.68
N CYS A 241 -34.68 25.34 -10.85
CA CYS A 241 -33.98 26.55 -11.25
C CYS A 241 -34.44 27.00 -12.64
N SER A 242 -34.90 28.24 -12.77
CA SER A 242 -35.39 28.82 -14.03
C SER A 242 -34.29 28.98 -15.08
N THR A 243 -33.07 29.33 -14.67
CA THR A 243 -31.95 29.60 -15.59
C THR A 243 -31.43 28.35 -16.30
N CYS A 244 -31.43 27.19 -15.63
CA CYS A 244 -30.94 25.92 -16.21
C CYS A 244 -32.04 24.87 -16.38
N GLY A 245 -33.30 25.18 -16.04
CA GLY A 245 -34.43 24.24 -16.14
C GLY A 245 -34.25 22.94 -15.35
N GLY A 246 -33.53 22.96 -14.23
CA GLY A 246 -33.21 21.74 -13.46
C GLY A 246 -31.90 21.04 -13.83
N GLN A 247 -31.19 21.48 -14.87
CA GLN A 247 -30.00 20.77 -15.37
C GLN A 247 -28.70 21.06 -14.59
N GLY A 248 -28.69 22.13 -13.77
CA GLY A 248 -27.52 22.56 -12.99
C GLY A 248 -26.36 23.13 -13.82
N GLN A 249 -26.45 23.11 -15.16
CA GLN A 249 -25.41 23.60 -16.06
C GLN A 249 -26.04 24.47 -17.14
N VAL A 250 -25.28 25.45 -17.62
CA VAL A 250 -25.65 26.35 -18.70
C VAL A 250 -24.56 26.32 -19.76
N ILE A 251 -24.95 26.24 -21.03
CA ILE A 251 -24.02 26.26 -22.15
C ILE A 251 -23.71 27.72 -22.47
N SER A 252 -22.45 28.11 -22.37
CA SER A 252 -21.98 29.44 -22.74
C SER A 252 -21.21 29.36 -24.05
N SER A 253 -21.71 30.04 -25.07
CA SER A 253 -21.03 30.15 -26.36
C SER A 253 -20.16 31.41 -26.37
N ALA A 254 -18.85 31.23 -26.52
CA ALA A 254 -17.89 32.30 -26.74
C ALA A 254 -17.45 32.29 -28.20
N ARG A 255 -17.55 33.44 -28.88
CA ARG A 255 -17.04 33.59 -30.25
C ARG A 255 -15.56 33.94 -30.18
N THR A 256 -14.70 33.04 -30.63
CA THR A 256 -13.26 33.29 -30.81
C THR A 256 -12.97 33.52 -32.30
N PRO A 257 -11.82 34.12 -32.67
CA PRO A 257 -11.43 34.29 -34.07
C PRO A 257 -11.33 32.98 -34.87
N LEU A 258 -11.28 31.83 -34.18
CA LEU A 258 -11.22 30.48 -34.74
C LEU A 258 -12.60 29.78 -34.83
N GLY A 259 -13.69 30.44 -34.42
CA GLY A 259 -15.05 29.91 -34.47
C GLY A 259 -15.85 30.09 -33.19
N VAL A 260 -17.04 29.48 -33.13
CA VAL A 260 -17.88 29.50 -31.92
C VAL A 260 -17.49 28.33 -31.03
N PHE A 261 -16.89 28.61 -29.88
CA PHE A 261 -16.56 27.60 -28.87
C PHE A 261 -17.66 27.55 -27.82
N GLN A 262 -18.27 26.39 -27.63
CA GLN A 262 -19.29 26.18 -26.60
C GLN A 262 -18.65 25.51 -25.39
N GLN A 263 -18.69 26.19 -24.24
CA GLN A 263 -18.24 25.65 -22.96
C GLN A 263 -19.44 25.42 -22.04
N VAL A 264 -19.44 24.28 -21.35
CA VAL A 264 -20.47 23.97 -20.34
C VAL A 264 -20.00 24.53 -19.02
N MET A 265 -20.73 25.50 -18.47
CA MET A 265 -20.45 26.09 -17.16
C MET A 265 -21.51 25.63 -16.15
N THR A 266 -21.15 25.62 -14.85
CA THR A 266 -22.14 25.48 -13.78
C THR A 266 -23.10 26.65 -13.79
N CYS A 267 -24.40 26.39 -13.66
CA CYS A 267 -25.39 27.45 -13.54
C CYS A 267 -25.09 28.31 -12.31
N SER A 268 -24.87 29.61 -12.49
CA SER A 268 -24.56 30.55 -11.40
C SER A 268 -25.74 30.72 -10.44
N SER A 269 -26.97 30.71 -10.95
CA SER A 269 -28.20 30.89 -10.16
C SER A 269 -28.48 29.77 -9.16
N CYS A 270 -28.05 28.53 -9.45
CA CYS A 270 -28.25 27.38 -8.57
C CYS A 270 -26.93 26.71 -8.14
N GLY A 271 -25.77 27.26 -8.48
CA GLY A 271 -24.47 26.69 -8.12
C GLY A 271 -24.27 25.23 -8.54
N GLY A 272 -24.95 24.76 -9.58
CA GLY A 272 -24.87 23.38 -10.04
C GLY A 272 -25.95 22.41 -9.53
N THR A 273 -26.85 22.83 -8.64
CA THR A 273 -27.85 21.94 -8.02
C THR A 273 -29.04 21.61 -8.92
N GLY A 274 -29.38 22.52 -9.85
CA GLY A 274 -30.62 22.44 -10.63
C GLY A 274 -31.86 22.90 -9.86
N GLU A 275 -31.76 23.16 -8.57
CA GLU A 275 -32.87 23.58 -7.70
C GLU A 275 -32.53 24.89 -6.98
N THR A 276 -33.55 25.73 -6.81
CA THR A 276 -33.46 26.98 -6.07
C THR A 276 -34.42 26.88 -4.88
N SER A 277 -33.86 27.01 -3.68
CA SER A 277 -34.60 27.05 -2.42
C SER A 277 -34.14 28.22 -1.58
N THR A 278 -34.98 28.65 -0.63
CA THR A 278 -34.57 29.67 0.35
C THR A 278 -33.52 29.05 1.27
N PRO A 279 -32.31 29.64 1.39
CA PRO A 279 -31.24 29.05 2.19
C PRO A 279 -31.64 29.00 3.66
N CYS A 280 -31.19 27.96 4.37
CA CYS A 280 -31.37 27.87 5.80
C CYS A 280 -30.52 28.91 6.53
N ASN A 281 -31.09 29.63 7.48
CA ASN A 281 -30.40 30.70 8.22
C ASN A 281 -29.20 30.20 9.04
N THR A 282 -29.24 28.96 9.55
CA THR A 282 -28.20 28.42 10.44
C THR A 282 -26.96 27.96 9.69
N CYS A 283 -27.12 27.35 8.50
CA CYS A 283 -26.02 26.81 7.70
C CYS A 283 -25.79 27.56 6.39
N SER A 284 -26.52 28.65 6.16
CA SER A 284 -26.47 29.49 4.96
C SER A 284 -26.56 28.71 3.64
N GLY A 285 -27.32 27.60 3.62
CA GLY A 285 -27.49 26.76 2.44
C GLY A 285 -26.56 25.55 2.30
N ASP A 286 -25.51 25.40 3.13
CA ASP A 286 -24.57 24.26 3.02
C ASP A 286 -25.15 22.95 3.59
N GLY A 287 -26.14 23.05 4.50
CA GLY A 287 -26.78 21.89 5.13
C GLY A 287 -25.99 21.28 6.29
N ARG A 288 -24.78 21.78 6.57
CA ARG A 288 -23.91 21.31 7.66
C ARG A 288 -23.48 22.47 8.54
N VAL A 289 -23.08 22.18 9.77
CA VAL A 289 -22.59 23.16 10.75
C VAL A 289 -21.39 22.58 11.49
N ARG A 290 -20.38 23.40 11.77
CA ARG A 290 -19.22 22.95 12.56
C ARG A 290 -19.59 22.88 14.03
N ARG A 291 -19.37 21.74 14.67
CA ARG A 291 -19.62 21.51 16.11
C ARG A 291 -18.46 20.73 16.72
N SER A 292 -18.15 21.01 17.98
CA SER A 292 -17.27 20.15 18.77
C SER A 292 -18.07 19.04 19.41
N LYS A 293 -17.57 17.81 19.34
CA LYS A 293 -18.17 16.63 19.94
C LYS A 293 -17.10 15.89 20.74
N ARG A 294 -17.46 15.47 21.95
CA ARG A 294 -16.65 14.56 22.76
C ARG A 294 -17.00 13.12 22.39
N ILE A 295 -15.98 12.34 22.05
CA ILE A 295 -16.11 10.94 21.65
C ILE A 295 -15.28 10.09 22.60
N SER A 296 -15.90 9.10 23.23
CA SER A 296 -15.19 8.10 24.04
C SER A 296 -14.57 7.05 23.13
N LEU A 297 -13.24 6.94 23.18
CA LEU A 297 -12.46 5.97 22.41
C LEU A 297 -11.92 4.90 23.33
N LYS A 298 -12.17 3.64 22.98
CA LYS A 298 -11.56 2.48 23.63
C LYS A 298 -10.34 2.04 22.83
N VAL A 299 -9.16 2.34 23.35
CA VAL A 299 -7.91 1.90 22.75
C VAL A 299 -7.59 0.49 23.27
N PRO A 300 -7.44 -0.52 22.39
CA PRO A 300 -7.13 -1.86 22.83
C PRO A 300 -5.72 -1.96 23.43
N ALA A 301 -5.52 -2.93 24.31
CA ALA A 301 -4.22 -3.21 24.91
C ALA A 301 -3.23 -3.73 23.85
N GLY A 302 -1.97 -3.32 23.96
CA GLY A 302 -0.88 -3.80 23.10
C GLY A 302 -0.76 -3.07 21.76
N VAL A 303 -1.44 -1.93 21.59
CA VAL A 303 -1.30 -1.08 20.40
C VAL A 303 0.14 -0.62 20.21
N ASP A 304 0.52 -0.49 18.95
CA ASP A 304 1.82 0.01 18.53
C ASP A 304 1.70 1.42 17.93
N SER A 305 2.81 2.14 17.88
CA SER A 305 2.86 3.47 17.24
C SER A 305 2.56 3.36 15.75
N GLY A 306 1.77 4.29 15.22
CA GLY A 306 1.28 4.27 13.84
C GLY A 306 0.04 3.40 13.62
N SER A 307 -0.48 2.73 14.66
CA SER A 307 -1.75 1.99 14.58
C SER A 307 -2.91 2.93 14.26
N ARG A 308 -3.85 2.46 13.44
CA ARG A 308 -5.04 3.24 13.03
C ARG A 308 -6.30 2.62 13.61
N LEU A 309 -6.99 3.37 14.46
CA LEU A 309 -8.29 3.00 15.01
C LEU A 309 -9.40 3.71 14.24
N ARG A 310 -10.35 2.95 13.71
CA ARG A 310 -11.48 3.49 12.94
C ARG A 310 -12.73 3.57 13.80
N VAL A 311 -13.32 4.76 13.89
CA VAL A 311 -14.63 4.98 14.51
C VAL A 311 -15.63 5.34 13.43
N ARG A 312 -16.65 4.50 13.28
CA ARG A 312 -17.60 4.60 12.17
C ARG A 312 -18.54 5.79 12.33
N ASN A 313 -18.85 6.47 11.23
CA ASN A 313 -19.79 7.61 11.18
C ASN A 313 -19.41 8.80 12.10
N GLU A 314 -18.18 8.83 12.59
CA GLU A 314 -17.69 9.91 13.46
C GLU A 314 -16.84 10.96 12.71
N GLY A 315 -16.75 10.86 11.37
CA GLY A 315 -16.16 11.87 10.49
C GLY A 315 -17.12 13.02 10.14
N ASN A 316 -16.85 13.74 9.06
CA ASN A 316 -17.69 14.86 8.64
C ASN A 316 -19.02 14.38 8.05
N ALA A 317 -20.10 15.13 8.28
CA ALA A 317 -21.40 14.84 7.67
C ALA A 317 -21.37 15.00 6.15
N GLY A 318 -22.14 14.17 5.44
CA GLY A 318 -22.34 14.28 4.00
C GLY A 318 -23.17 15.51 3.59
N ARG A 319 -23.15 15.84 2.29
CA ARG A 319 -23.94 16.94 1.71
C ARG A 319 -25.25 16.33 1.21
N ARG A 320 -26.35 17.06 1.39
CA ARG A 320 -27.69 16.70 0.86
C ARG A 320 -28.13 15.28 1.25
N GLY A 321 -27.93 14.93 2.52
CA GLY A 321 -28.32 13.62 3.06
C GLY A 321 -27.36 12.48 2.75
N GLY A 322 -26.13 12.77 2.29
CA GLY A 322 -25.05 11.77 2.23
C GLY A 322 -24.66 11.26 3.62
N SER A 323 -24.16 10.03 3.67
CA SER A 323 -23.73 9.41 4.93
C SER A 323 -22.54 10.19 5.53
N PRO A 324 -22.35 10.19 6.86
CA PRO A 324 -21.14 10.73 7.47
C PRO A 324 -19.91 9.89 7.10
N GLY A 325 -18.76 10.54 7.01
CA GLY A 325 -17.47 9.84 6.91
C GLY A 325 -17.09 9.16 8.23
N ASP A 326 -15.95 8.46 8.23
CA ASP A 326 -15.37 7.80 9.39
C ASP A 326 -14.30 8.69 10.07
N LEU A 327 -14.05 8.46 11.36
CA LEU A 327 -12.93 9.05 12.08
C LEU A 327 -11.78 8.04 12.17
N PHE A 328 -10.62 8.39 11.64
CA PHE A 328 -9.40 7.61 11.77
C PHE A 328 -8.49 8.23 12.83
N VAL A 329 -8.36 7.52 13.94
CA VAL A 329 -7.48 7.89 15.05
C VAL A 329 -6.13 7.22 14.83
N ILE A 330 -5.10 8.02 14.56
CA ILE A 330 -3.73 7.56 14.43
C ILE A 330 -3.10 7.62 15.81
N ILE A 331 -2.60 6.48 16.29
CA ILE A 331 -2.01 6.38 17.62
C ILE A 331 -0.51 6.67 17.51
N GLU A 332 -0.04 7.63 18.29
CA GLU A 332 1.39 7.91 18.46
C GLU A 332 1.79 7.57 19.90
N VAL A 333 2.74 6.65 20.06
CA VAL A 333 3.18 6.22 21.39
C VAL A 333 4.48 6.93 21.76
N MET A 334 4.46 7.65 22.88
CA MET A 334 5.67 8.24 23.46
C MET A 334 6.57 7.14 24.03
N PRO A 335 7.86 7.07 23.64
CA PRO A 335 8.78 6.08 24.15
C PRO A 335 9.10 6.32 25.63
N ASP A 336 9.26 5.24 26.39
CA ASP A 336 9.70 5.31 27.78
C ASP A 336 11.24 5.34 27.85
N PRO A 337 11.86 6.15 28.74
CA PRO A 337 13.31 6.24 28.84
C PRO A 337 13.96 4.99 29.42
N VAL A 338 13.21 4.20 30.19
CA VAL A 338 13.70 3.02 30.92
C VAL A 338 13.35 1.74 30.16
N LEU A 339 12.10 1.62 29.72
CA LEU A 339 11.58 0.42 29.04
C LEU A 339 11.52 0.65 27.53
N LYS A 340 12.25 -0.17 26.77
CA LYS A 340 12.24 -0.12 25.31
C LYS A 340 11.37 -1.24 24.77
N ARG A 341 10.40 -0.89 23.93
CA ARG A 341 9.58 -1.88 23.23
C ARG A 341 10.38 -2.51 22.10
N ASP A 342 10.32 -3.83 22.00
CA ASP A 342 10.84 -4.63 20.88
C ASP A 342 9.73 -5.59 20.43
N ASP A 343 8.91 -5.13 19.49
CA ASP A 343 7.66 -5.75 19.06
C ASP A 343 6.69 -6.07 20.21
N THR A 344 6.69 -7.33 20.67
CA THR A 344 5.86 -7.80 21.79
C THR A 344 6.67 -7.92 23.09
N ASN A 345 7.99 -7.94 22.97
CA ASN A 345 8.92 -8.03 24.07
C ASN A 345 9.32 -6.63 24.56
N ILE A 346 9.90 -6.60 25.76
CA ILE A 346 10.37 -5.36 26.38
C ILE A 346 11.83 -5.54 26.75
N LEU A 347 12.67 -4.67 26.23
CA LEU A 347 14.09 -4.59 26.53
C LEU A 347 14.30 -3.65 27.71
N TYR A 348 14.95 -4.15 28.76
CA TYR A 348 15.41 -3.35 29.89
C TYR A 348 16.90 -3.63 30.12
N THR A 349 17.67 -2.58 30.39
CA THR A 349 19.09 -2.72 30.74
C THR A 349 19.24 -2.58 32.25
N CYS A 350 19.52 -3.69 32.92
CA CYS A 350 19.74 -3.73 34.36
C CYS A 350 21.22 -3.50 34.66
N LYS A 351 21.51 -2.49 35.47
CA LYS A 351 22.86 -2.20 35.96
C LYS A 351 23.11 -2.99 37.24
N VAL A 352 24.17 -3.79 37.25
CA VAL A 352 24.49 -4.71 38.35
C VAL A 352 25.95 -4.50 38.74
N SER A 353 26.26 -4.54 40.04
CA SER A 353 27.64 -4.44 40.50
C SER A 353 28.43 -5.70 40.09
N TYR A 354 29.74 -5.57 39.90
CA TYR A 354 30.59 -6.72 39.61
C TYR A 354 30.58 -7.78 40.72
N ILE A 355 30.43 -7.36 41.99
CA ILE A 355 30.35 -8.27 43.15
C ILE A 355 29.07 -9.09 43.07
N ASP A 356 27.94 -8.42 42.85
CA ASP A 356 26.62 -9.05 42.74
C ASP A 356 26.54 -10.00 41.54
N ALA A 357 27.20 -9.66 40.43
CA ALA A 357 27.28 -10.54 39.26
C ALA A 357 28.07 -11.83 39.56
N ILE A 358 29.10 -11.77 40.40
CA ILE A 358 29.90 -12.92 40.82
C ILE A 358 29.13 -13.79 41.82
N LEU A 359 28.60 -13.19 42.89
CA LEU A 359 27.94 -13.90 43.98
C LEU A 359 26.52 -14.34 43.66
N GLY A 360 25.85 -13.66 42.73
CA GLY A 360 24.42 -13.77 42.51
C GLY A 360 23.65 -12.92 43.53
N THR A 361 22.54 -12.33 43.10
CA THR A 361 21.74 -11.44 43.94
C THR A 361 20.28 -11.44 43.47
N THR A 362 19.39 -10.80 44.22
CA THR A 362 18.02 -10.55 43.82
C THR A 362 17.79 -9.04 43.75
N ILE A 363 17.51 -8.52 42.56
CA ILE A 363 17.33 -7.07 42.31
C ILE A 363 15.88 -6.79 41.89
N LYS A 364 15.32 -5.68 42.38
CA LYS A 364 14.03 -5.17 41.93
C LYS A 364 14.16 -4.51 40.56
N VAL A 365 13.48 -5.07 39.57
CA VAL A 365 13.47 -4.59 38.19
C VAL A 365 12.13 -3.92 37.87
N PRO A 366 12.14 -2.74 37.23
CA PRO A 366 10.92 -2.12 36.73
C PRO A 366 10.35 -2.95 35.57
N THR A 367 9.08 -3.32 35.69
CA THR A 367 8.28 -3.93 34.64
C THR A 367 7.09 -3.02 34.31
N VAL A 368 6.32 -3.33 33.27
CA VAL A 368 5.13 -2.54 32.93
C VAL A 368 4.05 -2.63 34.02
N ASP A 369 3.96 -3.77 34.71
CA ASP A 369 2.99 -4.02 35.78
C ASP A 369 3.45 -3.48 37.16
N GLY A 370 4.70 -3.04 37.30
CA GLY A 370 5.29 -2.60 38.56
C GLY A 370 6.68 -3.16 38.83
N MET A 371 7.17 -3.07 40.06
CA MET A 371 8.48 -3.60 40.44
C MET A 371 8.37 -5.10 40.73
N VAL A 372 9.25 -5.90 40.14
CA VAL A 372 9.31 -7.36 40.33
C VAL A 372 10.74 -7.77 40.68
N ASP A 373 10.87 -8.71 41.60
CA ASP A 373 12.18 -9.25 42.00
C ASP A 373 12.73 -10.18 40.90
N LEU A 374 13.92 -9.87 40.39
CA LEU A 374 14.67 -10.67 39.44
C LEU A 374 15.85 -11.32 40.15
N LYS A 375 15.90 -12.66 40.12
CA LYS A 375 17.04 -13.43 40.61
C LYS A 375 18.12 -13.49 39.54
N ILE A 376 19.30 -12.98 39.88
CA ILE A 376 20.50 -13.02 39.06
C ILE A 376 21.38 -14.19 39.55
N PRO A 377 21.67 -15.18 38.69
CA PRO A 377 22.53 -16.29 39.08
C PRO A 377 23.97 -15.84 39.31
N SER A 378 24.70 -16.56 40.14
CA SER A 378 26.13 -16.35 40.33
C SER A 378 26.91 -16.60 39.03
N GLY A 379 27.99 -15.85 38.82
CA GLY A 379 28.81 -15.94 37.61
C GLY A 379 28.14 -15.38 36.34
N THR A 380 27.16 -14.48 36.49
CA THR A 380 26.48 -13.86 35.34
C THR A 380 27.47 -13.02 34.53
N GLN A 381 27.51 -13.28 33.21
CA GLN A 381 28.40 -12.56 32.30
C GLN A 381 27.81 -11.20 31.89
N PRO A 382 28.67 -10.21 31.56
CA PRO A 382 28.19 -8.94 31.01
C PRO A 382 27.47 -9.18 29.68
N SER A 383 26.39 -8.44 29.44
CA SER A 383 25.47 -8.60 28.30
C SER A 383 24.68 -9.92 28.25
N THR A 384 24.71 -10.75 29.29
CA THR A 384 23.75 -11.86 29.40
C THR A 384 22.32 -11.29 29.46
N THR A 385 21.41 -11.89 28.69
CA THR A 385 19.98 -11.54 28.69
C THR A 385 19.21 -12.55 29.53
N LEU A 386 18.59 -12.08 30.60
CA LEU A 386 17.69 -12.87 31.44
C LEU A 386 16.25 -12.64 30.96
N VAL A 387 15.45 -13.70 30.85
CA VAL A 387 14.08 -13.63 30.34
C VAL A 387 13.09 -13.72 31.49
N MET A 388 12.23 -12.72 31.61
CA MET A 388 11.07 -12.73 32.49
C MET A 388 9.81 -13.05 31.69
N ALA A 389 9.36 -14.29 31.79
CA ALA A 389 8.22 -14.79 31.04
C ALA A 389 6.94 -14.01 31.34
N LYS A 390 6.13 -13.71 30.30
CA LYS A 390 4.80 -13.06 30.40
C LYS A 390 4.80 -11.63 30.97
N LYS A 391 5.96 -10.98 30.99
CA LYS A 391 6.13 -9.59 31.47
C LYS A 391 6.29 -8.55 30.34
N GLY A 392 6.07 -8.97 29.10
CA GLY A 392 6.05 -8.09 27.92
C GLY A 392 4.67 -7.50 27.62
N VAL A 393 4.52 -7.05 26.37
CA VAL A 393 3.29 -6.44 25.85
C VAL A 393 2.25 -7.52 25.51
N PRO A 394 0.94 -7.29 25.74
CA PRO A 394 -0.10 -8.20 25.28
C PRO A 394 -0.24 -8.21 23.76
N PHE A 395 -0.60 -9.36 23.20
CA PHE A 395 -0.93 -9.46 21.78
C PHE A 395 -2.27 -8.79 21.47
N LEU A 396 -2.34 -8.07 20.35
CA LEU A 396 -3.59 -7.49 19.85
C LEU A 396 -4.67 -8.57 19.72
N ASN A 397 -5.87 -8.28 20.22
CA ASN A 397 -7.04 -9.18 20.28
C ASN A 397 -6.87 -10.45 21.14
N LYS A 398 -5.72 -10.65 21.81
CA LYS A 398 -5.45 -11.79 22.69
C LYS A 398 -4.87 -11.30 24.01
N SER A 399 -5.71 -10.72 24.84
CA SER A 399 -5.32 -10.17 26.15
C SER A 399 -4.64 -11.20 27.07
N ASN A 400 -4.98 -12.48 26.94
CA ASN A 400 -4.44 -13.55 27.79
C ASN A 400 -3.03 -14.04 27.36
N LYS A 401 -2.52 -13.60 26.21
CA LYS A 401 -1.14 -13.89 25.79
C LYS A 401 -0.32 -12.60 25.85
N ARG A 402 0.85 -12.68 26.48
CA ARG A 402 1.84 -11.62 26.58
C ARG A 402 3.20 -12.10 26.08
N GLY A 403 3.99 -11.18 25.55
CA GLY A 403 5.41 -11.40 25.32
C GLY A 403 6.21 -11.40 26.61
N ASP A 404 7.53 -11.34 26.47
CA ASP A 404 8.46 -11.45 27.58
C ASP A 404 9.23 -10.16 27.81
N GLN A 405 9.73 -9.98 29.03
CA GLN A 405 10.67 -8.90 29.33
C GLN A 405 12.10 -9.46 29.31
N LEU A 406 12.91 -8.91 28.43
CA LEU A 406 14.31 -9.25 28.21
C LEU A 406 15.17 -8.27 29.00
N VAL A 407 15.78 -8.76 30.07
CA VAL A 407 16.64 -7.98 30.96
C VAL A 407 18.09 -8.23 30.58
N ARG A 408 18.70 -7.25 29.90
CA ARG A 408 20.12 -7.28 29.58
C ARG A 408 20.92 -6.81 30.78
N VAL A 409 21.80 -7.66 31.28
CA VAL A 409 22.68 -7.36 32.41
C VAL A 409 23.87 -6.54 31.94
N GLN A 410 24.03 -5.34 32.47
CA GLN A 410 25.22 -4.50 32.30
C GLN A 410 25.97 -4.45 33.62
N VAL A 411 27.14 -5.08 33.66
CA VAL A 411 28.00 -5.07 34.85
C VAL A 411 28.74 -3.74 34.93
N GLU A 412 28.55 -3.01 36.02
CA GLU A 412 29.25 -1.77 36.30
C GLU A 412 30.50 -2.05 37.16
N ILE A 413 31.66 -1.67 36.64
CA ILE A 413 32.95 -1.75 37.34
C ILE A 413 33.28 -0.34 37.84
N PRO A 414 33.53 -0.15 39.14
CA PRO A 414 33.84 1.16 39.69
C PRO A 414 35.17 1.68 39.13
N LYS A 415 35.23 2.98 38.80
CA LYS A 415 36.44 3.63 38.26
C LYS A 415 37.49 3.95 39.34
N ARG A 416 37.08 4.00 40.60
CA ARG A 416 37.92 4.33 41.76
C ARG A 416 37.64 3.31 42.85
N LEU A 417 38.69 2.87 43.52
CA LEU A 417 38.65 1.89 44.60
C LEU A 417 39.33 2.48 45.83
N ASN A 418 38.79 2.18 47.00
CA ASN A 418 39.43 2.50 48.27
C ASN A 418 40.66 1.61 48.52
N ALA A 419 41.54 2.01 49.42
CA ALA A 419 42.77 1.28 49.72
C ALA A 419 42.49 -0.16 50.21
N GLU A 420 41.42 -0.36 50.99
CA GLU A 420 41.00 -1.68 51.47
C GLU A 420 40.42 -2.55 50.35
N GLU A 421 39.49 -2.00 49.53
CA GLU A 421 38.91 -2.70 48.38
C GLU A 421 39.98 -3.14 47.39
N ARG A 422 40.98 -2.28 47.14
CA ARG A 422 42.10 -2.61 46.28
C ARG A 422 42.90 -3.80 46.80
N LYS A 423 43.22 -3.83 48.10
CA LYS A 423 43.93 -4.96 48.71
C LYS A 423 43.16 -6.27 48.52
N LEU A 424 41.85 -6.27 48.76
CA LEU A 424 40.99 -7.45 48.59
C LEU A 424 40.94 -7.94 47.13
N ILE A 425 40.92 -7.02 46.16
CA ILE A 425 40.94 -7.37 44.74
C ILE A 425 42.32 -7.92 44.32
N GLU A 426 43.41 -7.38 44.87
CA GLU A 426 44.77 -7.88 44.65
C GLU A 426 44.92 -9.32 45.19
N GLU A 427 44.42 -9.59 46.40
CA GLU A 427 44.38 -10.95 46.98
C GLU A 427 43.57 -11.92 46.10
N LEU A 428 42.40 -11.49 45.61
CA LEU A 428 41.57 -12.29 44.71
C LEU A 428 42.28 -12.56 43.37
N ALA A 429 43.01 -11.57 42.85
CA ALA A 429 43.79 -11.71 41.63
C ALA A 429 44.90 -12.76 41.78
N ASP A 430 45.60 -12.79 42.91
CA ASP A 430 46.67 -13.76 43.14
C ASP A 430 46.15 -15.20 43.30
N LEU A 431 45.01 -15.38 43.98
CA LEU A 431 44.29 -16.66 44.01
C LEU A 431 43.89 -17.14 42.60
N SER A 432 43.49 -16.22 41.73
CA SER A 432 43.09 -16.55 40.35
C SER A 432 44.28 -16.97 39.47
N LYS A 433 45.44 -16.33 39.63
CA LYS A 433 46.69 -16.70 38.93
C LYS A 433 47.12 -18.12 39.31
N GLY A 434 47.06 -18.45 40.61
CA GLY A 434 47.35 -19.80 41.10
C GLY A 434 46.45 -20.89 40.50
N LYS A 435 45.15 -20.61 40.31
CA LYS A 435 44.21 -21.54 39.65
C LYS A 435 44.51 -21.74 38.16
N THR A 436 44.90 -20.67 37.47
CA THR A 436 45.18 -20.71 36.03
C THR A 436 46.45 -21.53 35.72
N ALA A 437 47.42 -21.55 36.65
CA ALA A 437 48.60 -22.39 36.55
C ALA A 437 48.29 -23.89 36.75
N ASN A 438 47.32 -24.24 37.60
CA ASN A 438 46.90 -25.62 37.86
C ASN A 438 45.94 -26.20 36.80
N SER A 439 45.16 -25.38 36.08
CA SER A 439 44.21 -25.89 35.07
C SER A 439 44.85 -26.17 33.69
N ARG A 440 46.13 -25.83 33.48
CA ARG A 440 46.89 -26.06 32.24
C ARG A 440 47.72 -27.35 32.26
N ARG A 441 47.51 -28.21 33.26
CA ARG A 441 48.27 -29.45 33.47
C ARG A 441 47.45 -30.69 33.18
#